data_AF-A0A535AR04-F1
#
_entry.id   AF-A0A535AR04-F1
#
_cell.length_a   1.000
_cell.length_b   1.000
_cell.length_c   1.000
_cell.angle_alpha   90.00
_cell.angle_beta   90.00
_cell.angle_gamma   90.00
#
_symmetry.space_group_name_H-M   'P 1'
#
loop_
_entity.id
_entity.type
_entity.pdbx_description
1 polymer ?
#
loop_
_entity_poly.entity_id
_entity_poly.type
_entity_poly.pdbx_seq_one_letter_code
_entity_poly.pdbx_strand_id
1 'polypeptide(L)'
;MATVSKIPFARPDIGDREIAAVTKVLRSGWLTTGPEAKAFERELAAYVGVARAVAVNSGTAALHLALEAIGVTTDDEVIVPTWTFTASAEVARYLGARPVFVDVHRGDLNIEAAAVERAITKRTKAIVGVDIGGQPCDWHRLRELARPRGIVLVDDAAHALPASLHGRRIGTWADITAFSFYATKTLTTGEGGMLVTDNGKWADRAEVMALHGISRDAWKRYTAEGTWRYEVIAPGFKYNLTDIAAALGRVQLSRVEEMAERRTAIAARYSAAFAEIPELEPPVVAADRVSAWQLYVLRLNLDRLAKGRDAFITELGDRGVSASV
;
A
#
# COMPACT_ATOMS: atom_id res chain seq x y z
N MET A 1 -36.10 2.87 -21.07
CA MET A 1 -34.68 3.13 -20.75
C MET A 1 -34.35 2.33 -19.51
N ALA A 2 -33.40 1.39 -19.59
CA ALA A 2 -32.95 0.68 -18.40
C ALA A 2 -32.43 1.71 -17.40
N THR A 3 -32.98 1.72 -16.18
CA THR A 3 -32.47 2.52 -15.08
C THR A 3 -31.02 2.10 -14.86
N VAL A 4 -30.08 3.00 -15.20
CA VAL A 4 -28.67 2.77 -14.89
C VAL A 4 -28.59 2.68 -13.37
N SER A 5 -28.34 1.47 -12.86
CA SER A 5 -28.05 1.26 -11.45
C SER A 5 -26.92 2.21 -11.05
N LYS A 6 -27.07 2.90 -9.90
CA LYS A 6 -26.05 3.81 -9.37
C LYS A 6 -24.70 3.10 -9.34
N ILE A 7 -23.69 3.67 -9.99
CA ILE A 7 -22.32 3.15 -10.05
C ILE A 7 -21.57 3.70 -8.82
N PRO A 8 -21.25 2.85 -7.81
CA PRO A 8 -20.49 3.28 -6.65
C PRO A 8 -19.01 3.48 -7.01
N PHE A 9 -18.29 4.26 -6.21
CA PHE A 9 -16.86 4.50 -6.41
C PHE A 9 -16.04 3.21 -6.22
N ALA A 10 -16.40 2.43 -5.19
CA ALA A 10 -15.80 1.13 -4.93
C ALA A 10 -16.86 0.17 -4.36
N ARG A 11 -16.73 -1.10 -4.74
CA ARG A 11 -17.46 -2.20 -4.13
C ARG A 11 -16.46 -3.34 -3.90
N PRO A 12 -16.36 -3.89 -2.67
CA PRO A 12 -15.52 -5.07 -2.43
C PRO A 12 -15.96 -6.25 -3.30
N ASP A 13 -14.99 -6.91 -3.95
CA ASP A 13 -15.21 -8.12 -4.74
C ASP A 13 -15.02 -9.36 -3.85
N ILE A 14 -16.10 -9.74 -3.16
CA ILE A 14 -16.14 -10.84 -2.20
C ILE A 14 -17.09 -11.92 -2.71
N GLY A 15 -16.62 -13.16 -2.79
CA GLY A 15 -17.43 -14.31 -3.19
C GLY A 15 -17.53 -15.39 -2.10
N ASP A 16 -18.13 -16.52 -2.48
CA ASP A 16 -18.35 -17.65 -1.56
C ASP A 16 -17.05 -18.25 -1.03
N ARG A 17 -15.95 -18.15 -1.79
CA ARG A 17 -14.63 -18.67 -1.38
C ARG A 17 -14.10 -17.88 -0.17
N GLU A 18 -14.18 -16.55 -0.20
CA GLU A 18 -13.81 -15.68 0.91
C GLU A 18 -14.70 -15.94 2.13
N ILE A 19 -16.02 -16.03 1.93
CA ILE A 19 -16.99 -16.28 3.01
C ILE A 19 -16.72 -17.62 3.69
N ALA A 20 -16.46 -18.67 2.92
CA ALA A 20 -16.15 -20.00 3.44
C ALA A 20 -14.83 -20.00 4.23
N ALA A 21 -13.80 -19.31 3.74
CA ALA A 21 -12.50 -19.20 4.42
C ALA A 21 -12.64 -18.50 5.79
N VAL A 22 -13.35 -17.37 5.84
CA VAL A 22 -13.64 -16.66 7.09
C VAL A 22 -14.46 -17.53 8.05
N THR A 23 -15.51 -18.19 7.55
CA THR A 23 -16.37 -19.06 8.37
C THR A 23 -15.58 -20.22 8.99
N LYS A 24 -14.59 -20.77 8.27
CA LYS A 24 -13.70 -21.81 8.80
C LYS A 24 -12.91 -21.30 10.01
N VAL A 25 -12.39 -20.07 9.96
CA VAL A 25 -11.69 -19.46 11.10
C VAL A 25 -12.63 -19.20 12.27
N LEU A 26 -13.84 -18.67 12.01
CA LEU A 26 -14.83 -18.45 13.07
C LEU A 26 -15.21 -19.74 13.82
N ARG A 27 -15.11 -20.89 13.16
CA ARG A 27 -15.37 -22.21 13.75
C ARG A 27 -14.14 -22.87 14.38
N SER A 28 -12.94 -22.31 14.21
CA SER A 28 -11.68 -22.95 14.66
C SER A 28 -11.39 -22.75 16.15
N GLY A 29 -11.98 -21.73 16.77
CA GLY A 29 -11.63 -21.28 18.12
C GLY A 29 -10.42 -20.33 18.18
N TRP A 30 -9.80 -19.99 17.03
CA TRP A 30 -8.67 -19.07 16.96
C TRP A 30 -8.97 -17.88 16.04
N LEU A 31 -9.29 -16.72 16.63
CA LEU A 31 -9.78 -15.55 15.88
C LEU A 31 -8.70 -14.49 15.62
N THR A 32 -7.67 -14.41 16.47
CA THR A 32 -6.58 -13.43 16.34
C THR A 32 -5.44 -13.98 15.48
N THR A 33 -4.30 -13.30 15.43
CA THR A 33 -3.11 -13.74 14.69
C THR A 33 -2.75 -15.19 15.02
N GLY A 34 -2.68 -16.02 14.00
CA GLY A 34 -2.46 -17.46 14.09
C GLY A 34 -1.97 -18.05 12.76
N PRO A 35 -2.30 -19.31 12.47
CA PRO A 35 -1.85 -20.01 11.27
C PRO A 35 -2.23 -19.32 9.95
N GLU A 36 -3.40 -18.70 9.86
CA GLU A 36 -3.85 -18.02 8.62
C GLU A 36 -3.03 -16.76 8.36
N ALA A 37 -2.77 -15.93 9.38
CA ALA A 37 -1.89 -14.77 9.26
C ALA A 37 -0.47 -15.17 8.84
N LYS A 38 0.08 -16.24 9.42
CA LYS A 38 1.41 -16.75 9.04
C LYS A 38 1.45 -17.37 7.65
N ALA A 39 0.38 -18.00 7.21
CA ALA A 39 0.27 -18.47 5.83
C ALA A 39 0.18 -17.29 4.85
N PHE A 40 -0.60 -16.26 5.17
CA PHE A 40 -0.73 -15.08 4.34
C PHE A 40 0.60 -14.32 4.17
N GLU A 41 1.37 -14.16 5.25
CA GLU A 41 2.74 -13.61 5.19
C GLU A 41 3.63 -14.40 4.21
N ARG A 42 3.66 -15.73 4.32
CA ARG A 42 4.47 -16.58 3.45
C ARG A 42 4.02 -16.53 1.99
N GLU A 43 2.71 -16.56 1.75
CA GLU A 43 2.13 -16.54 0.41
C GLU A 43 2.39 -15.21 -0.28
N LEU A 44 2.22 -14.08 0.41
CA LEU A 44 2.53 -12.76 -0.17
C LEU A 44 4.02 -12.58 -0.40
N ALA A 45 4.87 -12.98 0.56
CA ALA A 45 6.32 -12.92 0.40
C ALA A 45 6.79 -13.71 -0.84
N ALA A 46 6.26 -14.92 -1.03
CA ALA A 46 6.55 -15.74 -2.20
C ALA A 46 5.99 -15.11 -3.50
N TYR A 47 4.79 -14.55 -3.46
CA TYR A 47 4.17 -13.89 -4.61
C TYR A 47 4.99 -12.69 -5.09
N VAL A 48 5.38 -11.81 -4.16
CA VAL A 48 6.18 -10.61 -4.42
C VAL A 48 7.62 -10.97 -4.79
N GLY A 49 8.19 -12.00 -4.17
CA GLY A 49 9.58 -12.42 -4.35
C GLY A 49 10.55 -11.80 -3.35
N VAL A 50 10.16 -11.74 -2.07
CA VAL A 50 10.93 -11.16 -0.95
C VAL A 50 11.07 -12.17 0.18
N ALA A 51 12.10 -12.01 1.02
CA ALA A 51 12.40 -12.95 2.07
C ALA A 51 11.42 -12.91 3.25
N ARG A 52 10.93 -11.73 3.64
CA ARG A 52 10.11 -11.54 4.85
C ARG A 52 8.89 -10.68 4.59
N ALA A 53 7.80 -11.04 5.26
CA ALA A 53 6.55 -10.28 5.30
C ALA A 53 5.95 -10.31 6.71
N VAL A 54 5.34 -9.20 7.13
CA VAL A 54 4.74 -9.03 8.47
C VAL A 54 3.33 -8.48 8.30
N ALA A 55 2.32 -9.29 8.62
CA ALA A 55 0.92 -8.92 8.49
C ALA A 55 0.47 -8.00 9.62
N VAL A 56 -0.16 -6.88 9.25
CA VAL A 56 -0.66 -5.88 10.20
C VAL A 56 -2.06 -5.40 9.85
N ASN A 57 -2.69 -4.68 10.76
CA ASN A 57 -4.10 -4.30 10.69
C ASN A 57 -4.40 -3.17 9.69
N SER A 58 -3.39 -2.51 9.12
CA SER A 58 -3.58 -1.42 8.16
C SER A 58 -2.30 -1.13 7.36
N GLY A 59 -2.44 -0.49 6.20
CA GLY A 59 -1.29 0.05 5.45
C GLY A 59 -0.54 1.13 6.25
N THR A 60 -1.26 1.96 7.02
CA THR A 60 -0.66 2.96 7.90
C THR A 60 0.20 2.32 8.99
N ALA A 61 -0.25 1.22 9.60
CA ALA A 61 0.57 0.49 10.55
C ALA A 61 1.83 -0.10 9.90
N ALA A 62 1.73 -0.60 8.66
CA ALA A 62 2.90 -1.10 7.92
C ALA A 62 3.91 0.02 7.64
N LEU A 63 3.46 1.20 7.20
CA LEU A 63 4.32 2.37 6.99
C LEU A 63 4.96 2.87 8.28
N HIS A 64 4.18 2.93 9.37
CA HIS A 64 4.70 3.34 10.66
C HIS A 64 5.79 2.39 11.15
N LEU A 65 5.55 1.08 11.09
CA LEU A 65 6.55 0.08 11.46
C LEU A 65 7.76 0.08 10.52
N ALA A 66 7.60 0.44 9.24
CA ALA A 66 8.71 0.59 8.31
C ALA A 66 9.66 1.70 8.78
N LEU A 67 9.13 2.89 9.10
CA LEU A 67 9.94 4.00 9.61
C LEU A 67 10.52 3.72 11.00
N GLU A 68 9.76 3.05 11.87
CA GLU A 68 10.22 2.66 13.21
C GLU A 68 11.39 1.66 13.12
N ALA A 69 11.27 0.65 12.26
CA ALA A 69 12.26 -0.43 12.13
C ALA A 69 13.61 0.06 11.61
N ILE A 70 13.63 1.13 10.80
CA ILE A 70 14.87 1.76 10.31
C ILE A 70 15.45 2.79 11.28
N GLY A 71 14.78 3.01 12.42
CA GLY A 71 15.20 3.90 13.49
C GLY A 71 15.06 5.37 13.13
N VAL A 72 13.93 5.77 12.55
CA VAL A 72 13.56 7.19 12.44
C VAL A 72 13.30 7.78 13.83
N THR A 73 13.81 8.99 14.05
CA THR A 73 13.76 9.73 15.31
C THR A 73 13.38 11.20 15.08
N THR A 74 13.31 11.99 16.15
CA THR A 74 13.02 13.44 16.09
C THR A 74 14.06 14.26 15.34
N ASP A 75 15.28 13.75 15.19
CA ASP A 75 16.38 14.44 14.51
C ASP A 75 16.37 14.21 12.98
N ASP A 76 15.47 13.36 12.50
CA ASP A 76 15.43 12.92 11.12
C ASP A 76 14.43 13.70 10.25
N GLU A 77 14.77 13.79 8.97
CA GLU A 77 13.89 14.22 7.89
C GLU A 77 13.44 13.02 7.05
N VAL A 78 12.14 12.97 6.74
CA VAL A 78 11.54 11.96 5.87
C VAL A 78 10.98 12.68 4.65
N ILE A 79 11.54 12.41 3.47
CA ILE A 79 11.05 13.00 2.22
C ILE A 79 9.79 12.27 1.79
N VAL A 80 8.74 13.01 1.43
CA VAL A 80 7.44 12.49 1.00
C VAL A 80 6.91 13.33 -0.18
N PRO A 81 6.14 12.76 -1.12
CA PRO A 81 5.52 13.55 -2.19
C PRO A 81 4.42 14.48 -1.66
N THR A 82 4.18 15.59 -2.36
CA THR A 82 3.04 16.49 -2.13
C THR A 82 1.70 15.85 -2.51
N TRP A 83 1.70 14.98 -3.53
CA TRP A 83 0.51 14.28 -4.00
C TRP A 83 0.46 12.86 -3.43
N THR A 84 -0.16 12.72 -2.25
CA THR A 84 -0.33 11.43 -1.57
C THR A 84 -1.50 11.45 -0.58
N PHE A 85 -1.78 10.31 0.04
CA PHE A 85 -2.66 10.22 1.21
C PHE A 85 -1.91 10.61 2.50
N THR A 86 -2.63 11.14 3.49
CA THR A 86 -2.06 11.65 4.77
C THR A 86 -1.15 10.64 5.47
N ALA A 87 -1.46 9.34 5.38
CA ALA A 87 -0.71 8.25 5.99
C ALA A 87 0.79 8.32 5.69
N SER A 88 1.20 8.65 4.46
CA SER A 88 2.61 8.62 4.05
C SER A 88 3.47 9.65 4.79
N ALA A 89 2.88 10.79 5.22
CA ALA A 89 3.57 11.84 5.96
C ALA A 89 3.31 11.79 7.48
N GLU A 90 2.10 11.42 7.89
CA GLU A 90 1.71 11.42 9.30
C GLU A 90 2.50 10.39 10.12
N VAL A 91 2.88 9.25 9.53
CA VAL A 91 3.66 8.23 10.26
C VAL A 91 5.06 8.70 10.64
N ALA A 92 5.65 9.62 9.88
CA ALA A 92 6.90 10.28 10.27
C ALA A 92 6.67 11.19 11.49
N ARG A 93 5.51 11.85 11.56
CA ARG A 93 5.13 12.68 12.73
C ARG A 93 4.88 11.86 13.98
N TYR A 94 4.36 10.62 13.87
CA TYR A 94 4.22 9.71 15.01
C TYR A 94 5.56 9.43 15.70
N LEU A 95 6.65 9.40 14.94
CA LEU A 95 8.01 9.21 15.43
C LEU A 95 8.73 10.53 15.76
N GLY A 96 8.03 11.66 15.65
CA GLY A 96 8.56 13.00 15.91
C GLY A 96 9.44 13.58 14.80
N ALA A 97 9.70 12.83 13.73
CA ALA A 97 10.49 13.28 12.58
C ALA A 97 9.80 14.41 11.80
N ARG A 98 10.57 15.09 10.94
CA ARG A 98 10.09 16.16 10.07
C ARG A 98 9.81 15.64 8.65
N PRO A 99 8.54 15.64 8.19
CA PRO A 99 8.24 15.44 6.78
C PRO A 99 8.80 16.58 5.93
N VAL A 100 9.47 16.24 4.83
CA VAL A 100 9.93 17.19 3.81
C VAL A 100 9.18 16.89 2.52
N PHE A 101 8.25 17.77 2.17
CA PHE A 101 7.43 17.62 0.98
C PHE A 101 8.21 18.00 -0.27
N VAL A 102 8.14 17.16 -1.29
CA VAL A 102 8.69 17.42 -2.62
C VAL A 102 7.63 17.21 -3.68
N ASP A 103 7.78 17.92 -4.80
CA ASP A 103 6.78 17.89 -5.86
C ASP A 103 6.76 16.55 -6.63
N VAL A 104 5.70 16.35 -7.40
CA VAL A 104 5.50 15.17 -8.23
C VAL A 104 5.68 15.47 -9.70
N HIS A 105 6.03 14.46 -10.48
CA HIS A 105 6.12 14.60 -11.92
C HIS A 105 4.71 14.61 -12.53
N ARG A 106 4.40 15.60 -13.38
CA ARG A 106 3.05 15.80 -13.95
C ARG A 106 2.57 14.60 -14.77
N GLY A 107 3.45 13.81 -15.37
CA GLY A 107 3.08 12.71 -16.26
C GLY A 107 2.50 11.50 -15.53
N ASP A 108 3.15 11.08 -14.44
CA ASP A 108 2.82 9.86 -13.68
C ASP A 108 2.32 10.14 -12.26
N LEU A 109 2.35 11.40 -11.82
CA LEU A 109 1.91 11.88 -10.51
C LEU A 109 2.71 11.31 -9.33
N ASN A 110 3.83 10.64 -9.63
CA ASN A 110 4.74 10.07 -8.63
C ASN A 110 5.83 11.08 -8.25
N ILE A 111 6.48 10.84 -7.11
CA ILE A 111 7.52 11.69 -6.57
C ILE A 111 8.62 12.01 -7.59
N GLU A 112 8.95 13.28 -7.79
CA GLU A 112 9.96 13.69 -8.78
C GLU A 112 11.38 13.49 -8.22
N ALA A 113 12.16 12.61 -8.84
CA ALA A 113 13.52 12.31 -8.38
C ALA A 113 14.46 13.54 -8.35
N ALA A 114 14.31 14.47 -9.29
CA ALA A 114 15.08 15.71 -9.27
C ALA A 114 14.70 16.63 -8.09
N ALA A 115 13.42 16.67 -7.70
CA ALA A 115 12.97 17.39 -6.51
C ALA A 115 13.49 16.72 -5.22
N VAL A 116 13.49 15.39 -5.17
CA VAL A 116 14.11 14.62 -4.08
C VAL A 116 15.59 14.98 -3.94
N GLU A 117 16.35 14.96 -5.04
CA GLU A 117 17.79 15.28 -5.02
C GLU A 117 18.08 16.66 -4.42
N ARG A 118 17.27 17.67 -4.75
CA ARG A 118 17.37 19.03 -4.19
C ARG A 118 16.99 19.12 -2.72
N ALA A 119 16.11 18.24 -2.24
CA ALA A 119 15.59 18.25 -0.88
C ALA A 119 16.43 17.46 0.12
N ILE A 120 17.35 16.61 -0.36
CA ILE A 120 18.22 15.80 0.51
C ILE A 120 19.13 16.71 1.35
N THR A 121 19.13 16.45 2.66
CA THR A 121 20.03 17.06 3.63
C THR A 121 20.80 15.98 4.40
N LYS A 122 21.69 16.40 5.31
CA LYS A 122 22.37 15.48 6.24
C LYS A 122 21.41 14.80 7.23
N ARG A 123 20.20 15.32 7.41
CA ARG A 123 19.15 14.73 8.28
C ARG A 123 18.21 13.80 7.52
N THR A 124 18.30 13.72 6.20
CA THR A 124 17.41 12.85 5.43
C THR A 124 17.70 11.39 5.75
N LYS A 125 16.76 10.74 6.43
CA LYS A 125 16.86 9.35 6.85
C LYS A 125 16.18 8.40 5.87
N ALA A 126 15.05 8.83 5.33
CA ALA A 126 14.24 8.04 4.42
C ALA A 126 13.59 8.88 3.32
N ILE A 127 13.33 8.23 2.19
CA ILE A 127 12.46 8.73 1.13
C ILE A 127 11.28 7.77 1.06
N VAL A 128 10.07 8.28 1.32
CA VAL A 128 8.82 7.54 1.13
C VAL A 128 8.30 7.86 -0.27
N GLY A 129 8.40 6.91 -1.19
CA GLY A 129 7.70 6.97 -2.47
C GLY A 129 6.30 6.40 -2.33
N VAL A 130 5.37 6.86 -3.18
CA VAL A 130 3.98 6.41 -3.19
C VAL A 130 3.65 6.03 -4.61
N ASP A 131 3.34 4.76 -4.85
CA ASP A 131 3.00 4.25 -6.18
C ASP A 131 1.54 4.62 -6.53
N ILE A 132 1.32 5.90 -6.83
CA ILE A 132 -0.01 6.50 -6.87
C ILE A 132 -0.90 5.89 -7.97
N GLY A 133 -2.18 5.66 -7.65
CA GLY A 133 -3.12 5.01 -8.55
C GLY A 133 -2.78 3.57 -8.96
N GLY A 134 -1.69 3.02 -8.42
CA GLY A 134 -1.15 1.71 -8.74
C GLY A 134 -0.01 1.73 -9.75
N GLN A 135 0.43 2.91 -10.18
CA GLN A 135 1.60 3.05 -11.04
C GLN A 135 2.88 3.17 -10.20
N PRO A 136 3.88 2.29 -10.41
CA PRO A 136 5.17 2.38 -9.75
C PRO A 136 5.86 3.73 -9.90
N CYS A 137 6.52 4.21 -8.85
CA CYS A 137 7.53 5.27 -8.90
C CYS A 137 8.71 4.82 -9.79
N ASP A 138 9.54 5.78 -10.22
CA ASP A 138 10.86 5.46 -10.77
C ASP A 138 11.82 5.06 -9.65
N TRP A 139 11.61 3.85 -9.12
CA TRP A 139 12.42 3.30 -8.04
C TRP A 139 13.88 3.09 -8.43
N HIS A 140 14.16 2.91 -9.73
CA HIS A 140 15.53 2.83 -10.22
C HIS A 140 16.27 4.13 -9.93
N ARG A 141 15.69 5.27 -10.35
CA ARG A 141 16.27 6.59 -10.13
C ARG A 141 16.34 6.98 -8.65
N LEU A 142 15.30 6.69 -7.87
CA LEU A 142 15.31 6.94 -6.42
C LEU A 142 16.43 6.16 -5.73
N ARG A 143 16.68 4.91 -6.15
CA ARG A 143 17.75 4.08 -5.60
C ARG A 143 19.15 4.59 -5.94
N GLU A 144 19.36 5.11 -7.15
CA GLU A 144 20.62 5.77 -7.52
C GLU A 144 20.93 6.97 -6.63
N LEU A 145 19.91 7.75 -6.24
CA LEU A 145 20.05 8.89 -5.36
C LEU A 145 20.31 8.47 -3.90
N ALA A 146 19.57 7.47 -3.42
CA ALA A 146 19.54 7.10 -2.01
C ALA A 146 20.76 6.26 -1.57
N ARG A 147 21.16 5.25 -2.37
CA ARG A 147 22.20 4.28 -1.99
C ARG A 147 23.54 4.90 -1.60
N PRO A 148 24.14 5.82 -2.39
CA PRO A 148 25.43 6.42 -2.04
C PRO A 148 25.42 7.23 -0.75
N ARG A 149 24.23 7.61 -0.27
CA ARG A 149 24.01 8.47 0.89
C ARG A 149 23.50 7.70 2.11
N GLY A 150 23.27 6.39 1.99
CA GLY A 150 22.72 5.56 3.06
C GLY A 150 21.29 5.93 3.45
N ILE A 151 20.54 6.59 2.55
CA ILE A 151 19.13 6.93 2.76
C ILE A 151 18.29 5.68 2.46
N VAL A 152 17.34 5.37 3.32
CA VAL A 152 16.44 4.22 3.12
C VAL A 152 15.29 4.60 2.19
N LEU A 153 14.99 3.74 1.22
CA LEU A 153 13.77 3.84 0.43
C LEU A 153 12.63 3.07 1.11
N VAL A 154 11.52 3.76 1.36
CA VAL A 154 10.28 3.16 1.85
C VAL A 154 9.21 3.35 0.78
N ASP A 155 8.51 2.28 0.43
CA ASP A 155 7.48 2.29 -0.59
C ASP A 155 6.09 2.18 0.06
N ASP A 156 5.30 3.25 -0.06
CA ASP A 156 3.86 3.23 0.15
C ASP A 156 3.17 2.62 -1.09
N ALA A 157 3.14 1.29 -1.09
CA ALA A 157 2.54 0.47 -2.13
C ALA A 157 1.04 0.22 -1.86
N ALA A 158 0.35 1.10 -1.12
CA ALA A 158 -1.06 0.94 -0.80
C ALA A 158 -1.98 0.81 -2.03
N HIS A 159 -1.52 1.23 -3.21
CA HIS A 159 -2.24 1.11 -4.48
C HIS A 159 -1.62 0.13 -5.47
N ALA A 160 -0.48 -0.48 -5.16
CA ALA A 160 0.42 -1.03 -6.16
C ALA A 160 0.53 -2.56 -6.17
N LEU A 161 -0.33 -3.30 -5.47
CA LEU A 161 -0.43 -4.74 -5.68
C LEU A 161 -1.41 -5.04 -6.83
N PRO A 162 -1.05 -5.75 -7.93
CA PRO A 162 0.21 -6.44 -8.21
C PRO A 162 1.12 -5.76 -9.26
N ALA A 163 1.29 -4.45 -9.19
CA ALA A 163 2.11 -3.68 -10.12
C ALA A 163 3.57 -4.20 -10.22
N SER A 164 4.21 -3.86 -11.33
CA SER A 164 5.62 -4.20 -11.56
C SER A 164 6.37 -3.09 -12.30
N LEU A 165 7.67 -2.99 -12.05
CA LEU A 165 8.59 -2.09 -12.72
C LEU A 165 9.72 -2.95 -13.31
N HIS A 166 10.04 -2.76 -14.60
CA HIS A 166 11.01 -3.57 -15.36
C HIS A 166 10.84 -5.10 -15.16
N GLY A 167 9.60 -5.57 -15.16
CA GLY A 167 9.26 -6.99 -14.99
C GLY A 167 9.45 -7.54 -13.57
N ARG A 168 9.86 -6.72 -12.59
CA ARG A 168 9.98 -7.09 -11.17
C ARG A 168 8.84 -6.48 -10.39
N ARG A 169 8.16 -7.29 -9.56
CA ARG A 169 7.02 -6.85 -8.76
C ARG A 169 7.40 -5.75 -7.78
N ILE A 170 6.45 -4.85 -7.53
CA ILE A 170 6.52 -3.91 -6.42
C ILE A 170 6.62 -4.69 -5.10
N GLY A 171 7.42 -4.15 -4.18
CA GLY A 171 7.92 -4.87 -3.00
C GLY A 171 9.40 -5.30 -3.09
N THR A 172 9.98 -5.33 -4.29
CA THR A 172 11.40 -5.74 -4.51
C THR A 172 12.34 -4.59 -4.89
N TRP A 173 11.84 -3.36 -4.90
CA TRP A 173 12.53 -2.18 -5.41
C TRP A 173 13.01 -1.23 -4.30
N ALA A 174 12.16 -0.97 -3.31
CA ALA A 174 12.51 -0.25 -2.09
C ALA A 174 13.13 -1.17 -1.04
N ASP A 175 13.71 -0.58 0.01
CA ASP A 175 14.32 -1.33 1.10
C ASP A 175 13.26 -1.95 2.04
N ILE A 176 12.12 -1.26 2.19
CA ILE A 176 10.91 -1.74 2.86
C ILE A 176 9.69 -1.27 2.06
N THR A 177 8.71 -2.14 1.85
CA THR A 177 7.45 -1.80 1.18
C THR A 177 6.26 -2.09 2.09
N ALA A 178 5.30 -1.17 2.14
CA ALA A 178 4.07 -1.27 2.90
C ALA A 178 2.86 -1.39 1.96
N PHE A 179 2.18 -2.53 2.00
CA PHE A 179 0.92 -2.75 1.30
C PHE A 179 -0.28 -2.42 2.20
N SER A 180 -1.39 -2.04 1.57
CA SER A 180 -2.68 -1.82 2.23
C SER A 180 -3.72 -2.79 1.67
N PHE A 181 -4.53 -3.35 2.58
CA PHE A 181 -5.65 -4.23 2.27
C PHE A 181 -6.97 -3.66 2.80
N TYR A 182 -7.08 -2.33 2.84
CA TYR A 182 -8.31 -1.63 3.18
C TYR A 182 -9.45 -1.99 2.21
N ALA A 183 -10.69 -1.81 2.64
CA ALA A 183 -11.93 -2.20 1.94
C ALA A 183 -11.96 -1.88 0.43
N THR A 184 -11.33 -0.78 0.00
CA THR A 184 -11.35 -0.30 -1.38
C THR A 184 -10.12 -0.68 -2.22
N LYS A 185 -9.10 -1.33 -1.63
CA LYS A 185 -7.85 -1.69 -2.34
C LYS A 185 -8.04 -2.85 -3.32
N THR A 186 -7.02 -3.08 -4.17
CA THR A 186 -7.05 -4.12 -5.22
C THR A 186 -7.25 -5.51 -4.64
N LEU A 187 -6.60 -5.76 -3.50
CA LEU A 187 -6.82 -6.86 -2.58
C LEU A 187 -7.33 -6.28 -1.27
N THR A 188 -8.39 -6.85 -0.70
CA THR A 188 -8.96 -6.36 0.56
C THR A 188 -8.98 -7.44 1.64
N THR A 189 -8.89 -7.04 2.91
CA THR A 189 -9.18 -7.86 4.10
C THR A 189 -10.21 -7.17 5.00
N GLY A 190 -10.95 -6.21 4.46
CA GLY A 190 -11.75 -5.23 5.22
C GLY A 190 -10.85 -4.15 5.81
N GLU A 191 -10.01 -4.53 6.77
CA GLU A 191 -8.89 -3.76 7.30
C GLU A 191 -7.64 -4.63 7.27
N GLY A 192 -6.51 -4.07 6.83
CA GLY A 192 -5.25 -4.79 6.78
C GLY A 192 -4.13 -4.07 6.06
N GLY A 193 -2.93 -4.60 6.22
CA GLY A 193 -1.74 -4.23 5.50
C GLY A 193 -0.63 -5.26 5.70
N MET A 194 0.47 -5.06 4.99
CA MET A 194 1.64 -5.91 5.15
C MET A 194 2.91 -5.12 4.90
N LEU A 195 3.88 -5.28 5.80
CA LEU A 195 5.25 -4.82 5.58
C LEU A 195 6.03 -5.95 4.93
N VAL A 196 6.78 -5.67 3.87
CA VAL A 196 7.71 -6.63 3.27
C VAL A 196 9.11 -6.04 3.15
N THR A 197 10.12 -6.90 3.29
CA THR A 197 11.54 -6.52 3.17
C THR A 197 12.42 -7.77 3.06
N ASP A 198 13.60 -7.63 2.47
CA ASP A 198 14.66 -8.66 2.53
C ASP A 198 15.50 -8.58 3.81
N ASN A 199 15.37 -7.49 4.59
CA ASN A 199 16.13 -7.30 5.81
C ASN A 199 15.44 -8.00 7.00
N GLY A 200 15.97 -9.16 7.39
CA GLY A 200 15.47 -9.93 8.53
C GLY A 200 15.43 -9.16 9.85
N LYS A 201 16.35 -8.20 10.08
CA LYS A 201 16.36 -7.41 11.32
C LYS A 201 15.19 -6.43 11.37
N TRP A 202 14.84 -5.80 10.25
CA TRP A 202 13.71 -4.88 10.19
C TRP A 202 12.38 -5.64 10.27
N ALA A 203 12.26 -6.79 9.60
CA ALA A 203 11.09 -7.65 9.74
C ALA A 203 10.90 -8.13 11.19
N ASP A 204 11.98 -8.60 11.83
CA ASP A 204 11.94 -9.05 13.23
C ASP A 204 11.56 -7.90 14.18
N ARG A 205 12.07 -6.68 13.94
CA ARG A 205 11.68 -5.47 14.70
C ARG A 205 10.20 -5.15 14.51
N ALA A 206 9.70 -5.17 13.28
CA ALA A 206 8.29 -4.93 12.98
C ALA A 206 7.37 -5.98 13.63
N GLU A 207 7.74 -7.27 13.62
CA GLU A 207 6.98 -8.33 14.31
C GLU A 207 6.82 -8.07 15.81
N VAL A 208 7.92 -7.68 16.47
CA VAL A 208 7.92 -7.35 17.91
C VAL A 208 7.08 -6.11 18.19
N MET A 209 7.30 -5.05 17.41
CA MET A 209 6.63 -3.76 17.61
C MET A 209 5.15 -3.78 17.22
N ALA A 210 4.72 -4.69 16.35
CA ALA A 210 3.30 -4.88 16.03
C ALA A 210 2.49 -5.48 17.19
N LEU A 211 3.16 -6.06 18.20
CA LEU A 211 2.50 -6.77 19.30
C LEU A 211 3.10 -6.43 20.68
N HIS A 212 2.90 -5.18 21.10
CA HIS A 212 3.27 -4.62 22.39
C HIS A 212 4.77 -4.65 22.72
N GLY A 213 5.64 -4.92 21.74
CA GLY A 213 7.07 -5.05 21.97
C GLY A 213 7.44 -6.31 22.73
N ILE A 214 6.56 -7.32 22.70
CA ILE A 214 6.77 -8.61 23.32
C ILE A 214 7.80 -9.40 22.53
N SER A 215 8.76 -10.02 23.22
CA SER A 215 9.80 -10.85 22.59
C SER A 215 9.22 -12.02 21.78
N ARG A 216 9.88 -12.38 20.68
CA ARG A 216 9.37 -13.40 19.73
C ARG A 216 9.23 -14.79 20.36
N ASP A 217 10.03 -15.11 21.37
CA ASP A 217 9.93 -16.37 22.12
C ASP A 217 8.59 -16.52 22.83
N ALA A 218 7.83 -15.44 23.04
CA ALA A 218 6.49 -15.49 23.60
C ALA A 218 5.50 -16.32 22.77
N TRP A 219 5.70 -16.45 21.45
CA TRP A 219 4.84 -17.28 20.60
C TRP A 219 4.94 -18.77 20.94
N LYS A 220 6.05 -19.21 21.54
CA LYS A 220 6.22 -20.58 22.02
C LYS A 220 5.21 -20.94 23.11
N ARG A 221 4.55 -19.97 23.77
CA ARG A 221 3.45 -20.21 24.74
C ARG A 221 2.33 -21.12 24.22
N TYR A 222 2.07 -21.05 22.92
CA TYR A 222 0.97 -21.79 22.30
C TYR A 222 1.45 -23.12 21.72
N THR A 223 2.70 -23.53 21.98
CA THR A 223 3.23 -24.86 21.65
C THR A 223 3.37 -25.70 22.92
N ALA A 224 3.53 -27.02 22.75
CA ALA A 224 3.65 -27.97 23.85
C ALA A 224 4.87 -27.71 24.77
N GLU A 225 5.85 -26.92 24.32
CA GLU A 225 7.09 -26.57 25.03
C GLU A 225 7.05 -25.15 25.64
N GLY A 226 5.89 -24.49 25.59
CA GLY A 226 5.73 -23.10 25.94
C GLY A 226 5.84 -22.77 27.42
N THR A 227 6.53 -21.67 27.73
CA THR A 227 6.53 -21.05 29.06
C THR A 227 5.62 -19.81 29.08
N TRP A 228 4.86 -19.63 30.15
CA TRP A 228 4.02 -18.44 30.36
C TRP A 228 4.84 -17.13 30.39
N ARG A 229 6.16 -17.20 30.62
CA ARG A 229 7.06 -16.04 30.74
C ARG A 229 7.38 -15.39 29.38
N TYR A 230 7.21 -14.07 29.28
CA TYR A 230 7.68 -13.22 28.17
C TYR A 230 8.40 -12.02 28.72
N GLU A 231 9.13 -11.36 27.85
CA GLU A 231 9.71 -10.05 28.10
C GLU A 231 9.08 -9.03 27.16
N VAL A 232 8.83 -7.83 27.68
CA VAL A 232 8.51 -6.65 26.87
C VAL A 232 9.82 -5.92 26.69
N ILE A 233 10.38 -5.96 25.48
CA ILE A 233 11.73 -5.45 25.16
C ILE A 233 11.70 -4.06 24.53
N ALA A 234 10.51 -3.54 24.24
CA ALA A 234 10.30 -2.21 23.68
C ALA A 234 8.85 -1.74 23.94
N PRO A 235 8.57 -0.43 23.90
CA PRO A 235 7.20 0.10 23.96
C PRO A 235 6.51 -0.08 22.59
N GLY A 236 6.07 -1.30 22.28
CA GLY A 236 5.42 -1.59 21.00
C GLY A 236 3.93 -1.20 20.93
N PHE A 237 3.34 -1.43 19.76
CA PHE A 237 1.98 -1.08 19.38
C PHE A 237 1.06 -2.30 19.32
N LYS A 238 -0.21 -2.09 18.96
CA LYS A 238 -1.18 -3.17 18.76
C LYS A 238 -1.68 -3.16 17.32
N TYR A 239 -0.89 -3.74 16.43
CA TYR A 239 -1.11 -3.71 14.99
C TYR A 239 -1.25 -5.09 14.33
N ASN A 240 -1.20 -6.18 15.08
CA ASN A 240 -1.29 -7.53 14.51
C ASN A 240 -2.59 -7.78 13.72
N LEU A 241 -2.49 -8.49 12.58
CA LEU A 241 -3.64 -8.88 11.76
C LEU A 241 -4.31 -10.16 12.30
N THR A 242 -5.63 -10.22 12.27
CA THR A 242 -6.41 -11.39 12.72
C THR A 242 -6.38 -12.52 11.69
N ASP A 243 -6.55 -13.78 12.13
CA ASP A 243 -6.71 -14.91 11.20
C ASP A 243 -7.99 -14.80 10.35
N ILE A 244 -9.01 -14.09 10.86
CA ILE A 244 -10.23 -13.78 10.11
C ILE A 244 -9.89 -12.95 8.86
N ALA A 245 -9.17 -11.84 9.05
CA ALA A 245 -8.78 -10.96 7.96
C ALA A 245 -7.76 -11.63 7.04
N ALA A 246 -6.81 -12.38 7.60
CA ALA A 246 -5.82 -13.11 6.82
C ALA A 246 -6.44 -14.21 5.95
N ALA A 247 -7.41 -14.98 6.44
CA ALA A 247 -8.09 -16.01 5.64
C ALA A 247 -8.80 -15.41 4.42
N LEU A 248 -9.41 -14.22 4.57
CA LEU A 248 -9.96 -13.46 3.45
C LEU A 248 -8.86 -13.05 2.47
N GLY A 249 -7.76 -12.49 2.99
CA GLY A 249 -6.62 -12.01 2.20
C GLY A 249 -5.93 -13.11 1.39
N ARG A 250 -5.81 -14.33 1.93
CA ARG A 250 -5.24 -15.49 1.21
C ARG A 250 -6.08 -15.88 0.00
N VAL A 251 -7.41 -15.89 0.14
CA VAL A 251 -8.30 -16.16 -1.00
C VAL A 251 -8.19 -15.06 -2.04
N GLN A 252 -8.21 -13.80 -1.62
CA GLN A 252 -8.05 -12.67 -2.54
C GLN A 252 -6.70 -12.67 -3.25
N LEU A 253 -5.62 -13.04 -2.55
CA LEU A 253 -4.28 -13.16 -3.13
C LEU A 253 -4.25 -14.22 -4.24
N SER A 254 -4.96 -15.34 -4.08
CA SER A 254 -5.03 -16.40 -5.09
C SER A 254 -5.68 -15.97 -6.43
N ARG A 255 -6.38 -14.83 -6.44
CA ARG A 255 -7.04 -14.25 -7.62
C ARG A 255 -6.52 -12.86 -7.99
N VAL A 256 -5.41 -12.42 -7.39
CA VAL A 256 -4.93 -11.04 -7.57
C VAL A 256 -4.61 -10.70 -9.04
N GLU A 257 -4.08 -11.66 -9.79
CA GLU A 257 -3.77 -11.50 -11.22
C GLU A 257 -5.05 -11.40 -12.05
N GLU A 258 -6.06 -12.25 -11.80
CA GLU A 258 -7.37 -12.20 -12.46
C GLU A 258 -8.06 -10.83 -12.23
N MET A 259 -8.03 -10.33 -10.98
CA MET A 259 -8.57 -9.02 -10.65
C MET A 259 -7.80 -7.88 -11.35
N ALA A 260 -6.47 -8.01 -11.48
CA ALA A 260 -5.63 -7.03 -12.18
C ALA A 260 -5.89 -7.02 -13.69
N GLU A 261 -6.06 -8.17 -14.33
CA GLU A 261 -6.46 -8.29 -15.73
C GLU A 261 -7.80 -7.59 -15.98
N ARG A 262 -8.78 -7.80 -15.08
CA ARG A 262 -10.08 -7.14 -15.17
C ARG A 262 -9.97 -5.62 -15.06
N ARG A 263 -9.19 -5.11 -14.11
CA ARG A 263 -8.95 -3.66 -13.95
C ARG A 263 -8.25 -3.07 -15.16
N THR A 264 -7.25 -3.77 -15.70
CA THR A 264 -6.52 -3.38 -16.92
C THR A 264 -7.45 -3.26 -18.12
N ALA A 265 -8.34 -4.24 -18.33
CA ALA A 265 -9.33 -4.19 -19.41
C ALA A 265 -10.32 -3.03 -19.26
N ILE A 266 -10.73 -2.70 -18.03
CA ILE A 266 -11.61 -1.54 -17.77
C ILE A 266 -10.86 -0.23 -18.03
N ALA A 267 -9.62 -0.09 -17.53
CA ALA A 267 -8.79 1.09 -17.75
C ALA A 267 -8.55 1.35 -19.24
N ALA A 268 -8.24 0.29 -20.01
CA ALA A 268 -8.08 0.39 -21.46
C ALA A 268 -9.35 0.89 -22.16
N ARG A 269 -10.54 0.44 -21.73
CA ARG A 269 -11.83 0.93 -22.25
C ARG A 269 -12.07 2.40 -21.93
N TYR A 270 -11.76 2.83 -20.70
CA TYR A 270 -11.86 4.26 -20.35
C TYR A 270 -10.89 5.10 -21.16
N SER A 271 -9.63 4.68 -21.29
CA SER A 271 -8.63 5.42 -22.04
C SER A 271 -9.01 5.55 -23.51
N ALA A 272 -9.51 4.48 -24.13
CA ALA A 272 -10.00 4.54 -25.51
C ALA A 272 -11.23 5.46 -25.67
N ALA A 273 -12.17 5.43 -24.72
CA ALA A 273 -13.38 6.25 -24.77
C ALA A 273 -13.10 7.74 -24.53
N PHE A 274 -12.09 8.06 -23.72
CA PHE A 274 -11.77 9.43 -23.32
C PHE A 274 -10.64 10.07 -24.15
N ALA A 275 -9.91 9.29 -24.96
CA ALA A 275 -8.75 9.77 -25.75
C ALA A 275 -9.08 10.96 -26.65
N GLU A 276 -10.26 10.94 -27.29
CA GLU A 276 -10.70 11.98 -28.22
C GLU A 276 -11.57 13.06 -27.57
N ILE A 277 -11.69 13.06 -26.23
CA ILE A 277 -12.43 14.09 -25.49
C ILE A 277 -11.41 15.08 -24.92
N PRO A 278 -11.23 16.23 -25.57
CA PRO A 278 -10.08 17.08 -25.29
C PRO A 278 -10.23 17.91 -24.00
N GLU A 279 -11.41 17.92 -23.37
CA GLU A 279 -11.63 18.41 -22.01
C GLU A 279 -11.09 17.45 -20.94
N LEU A 280 -10.71 16.23 -21.32
CA LEU A 280 -10.24 15.18 -20.43
C LEU A 280 -8.77 14.86 -20.70
N GLU A 281 -8.05 14.50 -19.65
CA GLU A 281 -6.66 14.02 -19.72
C GLU A 281 -6.58 12.66 -19.02
N PRO A 282 -6.71 11.55 -19.77
CA PRO A 282 -6.57 10.19 -19.25
C PRO A 282 -5.21 9.93 -18.59
N PRO A 283 -5.13 9.05 -17.58
CA PRO A 283 -3.86 8.64 -16.99
C PRO A 283 -2.98 7.90 -17.99
N VAL A 284 -1.67 8.16 -17.93
CA VAL A 284 -0.66 7.54 -18.80
C VAL A 284 0.25 6.63 -17.97
N VAL A 285 0.42 5.39 -18.44
CA VAL A 285 1.38 4.44 -17.86
C VAL A 285 2.66 4.43 -18.68
N ALA A 286 3.78 4.65 -18.01
CA ALA A 286 5.09 4.56 -18.66
C ALA A 286 5.37 3.13 -19.15
N ALA A 287 6.08 2.99 -20.28
CA ALA A 287 6.28 1.71 -20.95
C ALA A 287 7.13 0.70 -20.16
N ASP A 288 7.86 1.17 -19.14
CA ASP A 288 8.73 0.37 -18.29
C ASP A 288 8.01 -0.27 -17.09
N ARG A 289 6.73 0.03 -16.89
CA ARG A 289 5.97 -0.40 -15.71
C ARG A 289 4.57 -0.88 -16.07
N VAL A 290 4.04 -1.73 -15.20
CA VAL A 290 2.67 -2.22 -15.21
C VAL A 290 1.94 -1.66 -14.00
N SER A 291 0.85 -0.93 -14.25
CA SER A 291 0.01 -0.39 -13.18
C SER A 291 -0.93 -1.48 -12.63
N ALA A 292 -1.17 -1.44 -11.32
CA ALA A 292 -2.23 -2.24 -10.69
C ALA A 292 -3.64 -1.69 -10.99
N TRP A 293 -3.74 -0.48 -11.57
CA TRP A 293 -5.01 0.19 -11.89
C TRP A 293 -5.96 0.24 -10.71
N GLN A 294 -5.43 0.58 -9.54
CA GLN A 294 -6.22 0.78 -8.33
C GLN A 294 -7.13 1.99 -8.48
N LEU A 295 -6.63 3.07 -9.09
CA LEU A 295 -7.40 4.27 -9.40
C LEU A 295 -7.22 4.61 -10.88
N TYR A 296 -8.31 5.01 -11.53
CA TYR A 296 -8.27 5.65 -12.84
C TYR A 296 -8.29 7.17 -12.63
N VAL A 297 -7.11 7.76 -12.44
CA VAL A 297 -6.96 9.19 -12.12
C VAL A 297 -7.16 10.04 -13.38
N LEU A 298 -8.41 10.40 -13.65
CA LEU A 298 -8.79 11.27 -14.77
C LEU A 298 -8.58 12.74 -14.41
N ARG A 299 -7.82 13.47 -15.21
CA ARG A 299 -7.66 14.93 -15.07
C ARG A 299 -8.60 15.68 -16.01
N LEU A 300 -8.95 16.90 -15.63
CA LEU A 300 -9.80 17.79 -16.42
C LEU A 300 -8.99 18.98 -16.93
N ASN A 301 -9.14 19.29 -18.21
CA ASN A 301 -8.64 20.52 -18.82
C ASN A 301 -9.63 21.65 -18.52
N LEU A 302 -9.49 22.29 -17.35
CA LEU A 302 -10.46 23.27 -16.85
C LEU A 302 -10.66 24.47 -17.76
N ASP A 303 -9.64 24.89 -18.51
CA ASP A 303 -9.72 25.98 -19.49
C ASP A 303 -10.71 25.70 -20.63
N ARG A 304 -11.10 24.43 -20.79
CA ARG A 304 -12.06 23.98 -21.80
C ARG A 304 -13.44 23.67 -21.23
N LEU A 305 -13.63 23.85 -19.93
CA LEU A 305 -14.87 23.54 -19.23
C LEU A 305 -15.52 24.82 -18.73
N ALA A 306 -16.84 24.91 -18.88
CA ALA A 306 -17.63 25.99 -18.30
C ALA A 306 -17.77 25.88 -16.76
N LYS A 307 -17.38 24.73 -16.18
CA LYS A 307 -17.55 24.39 -14.77
C LYS A 307 -16.24 23.86 -14.20
N GLY A 308 -16.00 24.15 -12.93
CA GLY A 308 -14.87 23.60 -12.18
C GLY A 308 -15.04 22.12 -11.84
N ARG A 309 -13.96 21.51 -11.34
CA ARG A 309 -13.89 20.09 -10.97
C ARG A 309 -14.98 19.66 -9.98
N ASP A 310 -15.24 20.46 -8.96
CA ASP A 310 -16.21 20.09 -7.91
C ASP A 310 -17.65 20.02 -8.47
N ALA A 311 -18.04 20.98 -9.30
CA ALA A 311 -19.34 20.96 -9.99
C ALA A 311 -19.46 19.77 -10.95
N PHE A 312 -18.37 19.44 -11.68
CA PHE A 312 -18.32 18.25 -12.53
C PHE A 312 -18.57 16.95 -11.73
N ILE A 313 -18.01 16.83 -10.52
CA ILE A 313 -18.22 15.66 -9.66
C ILE A 313 -19.65 15.60 -9.11
N THR A 314 -20.23 16.73 -8.71
CA THR A 314 -21.64 16.77 -8.31
C THR A 314 -22.54 16.29 -9.44
N GLU A 315 -22.30 16.76 -10.67
CA GLU A 315 -23.10 16.36 -11.84
C GLU A 315 -22.91 14.89 -12.24
N LEU A 316 -21.72 14.32 -12.04
CA LEU A 316 -21.52 12.87 -12.17
C LEU A 316 -22.38 12.11 -11.14
N GLY A 317 -22.39 12.57 -9.89
CA GLY A 317 -23.18 12.00 -8.80
C GLY A 317 -24.68 12.03 -9.10
N ASP A 318 -25.19 13.17 -9.59
CA ASP A 318 -26.60 13.36 -9.99
C ASP A 318 -26.99 12.43 -11.16
N ARG A 319 -26.02 12.08 -12.01
CA ARG A 319 -26.18 11.10 -13.10
C ARG A 319 -25.96 9.66 -12.65
N GLY A 320 -25.78 9.43 -11.35
CA GLY A 320 -25.63 8.10 -10.75
C GLY A 320 -24.22 7.52 -10.83
N VAL A 321 -23.19 8.32 -11.10
CA VAL A 321 -21.79 7.88 -11.14
C VAL A 321 -21.01 8.52 -9.99
N SER A 322 -20.54 7.71 -9.05
CA SER A 322 -19.76 8.21 -7.92
C SER A 322 -18.29 8.39 -8.30
N ALA A 323 -17.66 9.47 -7.83
CA ALA A 323 -16.23 9.75 -8.01
C ALA A 323 -15.59 10.14 -6.67
N SER A 324 -14.25 10.08 -6.61
CA SER A 324 -13.45 10.59 -5.49
C SER A 324 -12.43 11.60 -6.01
N VAL A 325 -11.99 12.49 -5.11
CA VAL A 325 -10.99 13.53 -5.34
C VAL A 325 -9.72 13.30 -4.56
#